data_AF-A0A377ZZP0-F1
#
_entry.id   AF-A0A377ZZP0-F1
#
_cell.length_a   1.000
_cell.length_b   1.000
_cell.length_c   1.000
_cell.angle_alpha   90.00
_cell.angle_beta   90.00
_cell.angle_gamma   90.00
#
_symmetry.space_group_name_H-M   'P 1'
#
loop_
_entity.id
_entity.type
_entity.pdbx_description
1 polymer ?
#
loop_
_entity_poly.entity_id
_entity_poly.type
_entity_poly.pdbx_seq_one_letter_code
_entity_poly.pdbx_strand_id
1 'polypeptide(L)' 'MRKYRLSEQTRQYCYEEEHGKQSVTLRQIVALIDFADVKAGSEGGLGG' A
#
# COMPACT_ATOMS: atom_id res chain seq x y z
N MET A 1 -5.37 16.59 9.81
CA MET A 1 -4.00 16.42 9.25
C MET A 1 -3.94 15.16 8.41
N ARG A 2 -3.34 15.21 7.23
CA ARG A 2 -3.18 14.05 6.34
C ARG A 2 -1.95 13.25 6.81
N LYS A 3 -2.16 12.02 7.30
CA LYS A 3 -1.09 11.19 7.90
C LYS A 3 -0.30 10.36 6.88
N TYR A 4 -0.79 10.27 5.65
CA TYR A 4 -0.25 9.41 4.61
C TYR A 4 -0.33 10.04 3.21
N ARG A 5 0.53 9.58 2.31
CA ARG A 5 0.42 9.77 0.86
C ARG A 5 0.41 8.42 0.14
N LEU A 6 0.08 8.42 -1.15
CA LEU A 6 0.32 7.26 -2.00
C LEU A 6 1.75 7.29 -2.54
N SER A 7 2.31 6.11 -2.82
CA SER A 7 3.56 5.94 -3.53
C SER A 7 3.45 6.51 -4.95
N GLU A 8 4.60 6.91 -5.49
CA GLU A 8 4.69 7.32 -6.90
C GLU A 8 4.58 6.10 -7.82
N GLN A 9 5.24 5.01 -7.42
CA GLN A 9 5.23 3.73 -8.13
C GLN A 9 3.90 3.00 -7.94
N THR A 10 3.49 2.29 -8.98
CA THR A 10 2.38 1.33 -8.95
C THR A 10 2.92 -0.09 -9.01
N ARG A 11 2.22 -1.04 -8.37
CA ARG A 11 2.53 -2.47 -8.41
C ARG A 11 1.30 -3.26 -8.78
N GLN A 12 1.46 -4.28 -9.62
CA GLN A 12 0.40 -5.24 -9.89
C GLN A 12 0.33 -6.25 -8.74
N TYR A 13 -0.83 -6.39 -8.13
CA TYR A 13 -1.14 -7.38 -7.11
C TYR A 13 -2.08 -8.42 -7.71
N CYS A 14 -1.66 -9.68 -7.67
CA CYS A 14 -2.49 -10.80 -8.11
C CYS A 14 -3.09 -11.49 -6.89
N TYR A 15 -4.37 -11.87 -6.99
CA TYR A 15 -5.06 -12.63 -5.95
C TYR A 15 -5.99 -13.64 -6.60
N GLU A 16 -6.35 -14.68 -5.86
CA GLU A 16 -7.25 -15.72 -6.32
C GLU A 16 -8.64 -15.48 -5.74
N GLU A 17 -9.66 -15.59 -6.59
CA GLU A 17 -11.07 -15.66 -6.20
C GLU A 17 -11.71 -16.92 -6.79
N GLU A 18 -12.95 -17.22 -6.41
CA GLU A 18 -13.68 -18.42 -6.85
C GLU A 18 -13.74 -18.59 -8.38
N HIS A 19 -13.66 -17.48 -9.14
CA HIS A 19 -13.67 -17.48 -10.60
C HIS A 19 -12.27 -17.40 -11.24
N GLY A 20 -11.21 -17.63 -10.46
CA GLY A 20 -9.82 -17.69 -10.93
C GLY A 20 -8.97 -16.49 -10.49
N LYS A 21 -7.76 -16.42 -11.08
CA LYS A 21 -6.75 -15.42 -10.73
C LYS A 21 -7.13 -14.04 -11.27
N GLN A 22 -7.26 -13.08 -10.36
CA GLN A 22 -7.48 -11.67 -10.65
C GLN A 22 -6.19 -10.89 -10.46
N SER A 23 -6.11 -9.71 -11.08
CA SER A 23 -5.01 -8.78 -10.82
C SER A 23 -5.47 -7.34 -10.83
N VAL A 24 -4.92 -6.56 -9.91
CA VAL A 24 -5.21 -5.13 -9.74
C VAL A 24 -3.92 -4.34 -9.66
N THR A 25 -3.94 -3.11 -10.17
CA THR A 25 -2.80 -2.18 -10.05
C THR A 25 -3.02 -1.29 -8.84
N LEU A 26 -2.08 -1.30 -7.90
CA LEU A 26 -2.19 -0.59 -6.63
C LEU A 26 -1.00 0.35 -6.41
N ARG A 27 -1.18 1.32 -5.50
CA ARG A 27 -0.11 2.16 -4.95
C ARG A 27 0.00 1.86 -3.46
N GLN A 28 1.21 1.84 -2.93
CA GLN A 28 1.45 1.69 -1.50
C GLN A 28 1.12 2.98 -0.76
N ILE A 29 0.87 2.86 0.53
CA ILE A 29 0.65 3.99 1.42
C ILE A 29 1.99 4.32 2.09
N VAL A 30 2.38 5.58 2.11
CA VAL A 30 3.62 6.05 2.75
C VAL A 30 3.26 7.01 3.88
N ALA A 31 3.73 6.71 5.10
CA ALA A 31 3.52 7.57 6.26
C ALA A 31 4.19 8.94 6.05
N LEU A 32 3.45 10.03 6.31
CA LEU A 32 3.98 11.39 6.23
C LEU A 32 4.53 11.89 7.56
N ILE A 33 4.06 11.32 8.67
CA ILE A 33 4.44 11.69 10.03
C ILE A 33 4.59 10.42 10.87
N ASP A 34 5.30 10.51 11.99
CA ASP A 34 5.28 9.50 13.03
C ASP A 34 3.88 9.44 13.66
N PHE A 35 3.32 8.25 13.82
CA PHE A 35 2.09 8.04 14.58
C PHE A 35 2.03 6.61 15.12
N ALA A 36 1.53 6.44 16.34
CA ALA A 36 1.53 5.15 17.03
C ALA A 36 2.93 4.50 16.99
N ASP A 37 3.03 3.31 16.41
CA ASP A 37 4.24 2.51 16.19
C ASP A 37 4.84 2.67 14.78
N VAL A 38 4.24 3.51 13.93
CA VAL A 38 4.66 3.73 12.53
C VAL A 38 5.54 4.98 12.42
N LYS A 39 6.68 4.85 11.73
CA LYS A 39 7.60 5.96 11.45
C LYS A 39 7.26 6.67 10.16
N ALA A 40 7.52 7.98 10.11
CA ALA A 40 7.43 8.75 8.88
C ALA A 40 8.34 8.13 7.81
N GLY A 41 7.84 8.06 6.57
CA GLY A 41 8.50 7.39 5.47
C GLY A 41 8.29 5.88 5.41
N SER A 42 7.76 5.24 6.45
CA SER A 42 7.40 3.82 6.38
C SER A 42 6.33 3.57 5.33
N GLU A 43 6.58 2.56 4.49
CA GLU A 43 5.63 2.06 3.51
C GLU A 43 4.75 0.98 4.14
N GLY A 44 3.45 1.03 3.83
CA GLY A 44 2.45 0.05 4.26
C GLY A 44 1.42 -0.23 3.16
N GLY A 45 0.59 -1.24 3.37
CA GLY A 45 -0.31 -1.78 2.33
C GLY A 45 0.21 -3.11 1.76
N LEU A 46 -0.48 -3.63 0.74
CA LEU A 46 -0.31 -5.01 0.24
C LEU A 46 1.13 -5.36 -0.12
N GLY A 47 1.77 -6.14 0.77
CA GLY A 47 2.96 -6.95 0.54
C GLY A 47 4.27 -6.36 1.07
N GLY A 48 4.56 -6.64 2.35
CA GLY A 48 5.90 -6.92 2.88
C GLY A 48 5.95 -8.38 3.32
#